data_AF-A0AB35HBJ0-F1
#
_entry.id   AF-A0AB35HBJ0-F1
#
_cell.length_a   1.000
_cell.length_b   1.000
_cell.length_c   1.000
_cell.angle_alpha   90.00
_cell.angle_beta   90.00
_cell.angle_gamma   90.00
#
_symmetry.space_group_name_H-M   'P 1'
#
loop_
_entity.id
_entity.type
_entity.pdbx_description
1 polymer ?
#
loop_
_entity_poly.entity_id
_entity_poly.type
_entity_poly.pdbx_seq_one_letter_code
_entity_poly.pdbx_strand_id
1 'polypeptide(L)'
;MPTKPKRIRRNLKTSLKIQVVCEGDTEYSYLYSILKGLSNVNILSINGGGYGKFSNHIEKYSSLYSIFLVVVDLDKAQHRDSECKLLNRLIKNLATLDIRNCIFLNGPDIEYWIACCIGRPNDTLTELSELGYVKGNTVNTFLNNQHGSIDIAKQHVNSTRVYYSKPNVDCKYGLYKEFLNERQSTLGNLLPYIEELNRS
;
A
#
# COMPACT_ATOMS: atom_id res chain seq x y z
N MET A 1 16.09 -23.85 26.43
CA MET A 1 16.68 -22.72 25.67
C MET A 1 15.72 -22.34 24.56
N PRO A 2 15.29 -21.07 24.44
CA PRO A 2 14.42 -20.66 23.35
C PRO A 2 15.24 -20.57 22.06
N THR A 3 14.82 -21.31 21.03
CA THR A 3 15.41 -21.29 19.70
C THR A 3 15.03 -19.97 19.02
N LYS A 4 16.05 -19.18 18.62
CA LYS A 4 15.85 -17.97 17.81
C LYS A 4 15.11 -18.34 16.51
N PRO A 5 14.11 -17.54 16.06
CA PRO A 5 13.42 -17.81 14.82
C PRO A 5 14.41 -17.81 13.65
N LYS A 6 14.34 -18.85 12.82
CA LYS A 6 15.19 -19.06 11.64
C LYS A 6 14.98 -17.89 10.67
N ARG A 7 15.97 -17.01 10.58
CA ARG A 7 15.99 -15.89 9.63
C ARG A 7 16.00 -16.48 8.23
N ILE A 8 14.89 -16.33 7.50
CA ILE A 8 14.77 -16.79 6.12
C ILE A 8 15.76 -15.96 5.28
N ARG A 9 16.94 -16.52 4.96
CA ARG A 9 17.81 -15.99 3.91
C ARG A 9 17.28 -16.49 2.57
N ARG A 10 16.33 -15.75 1.99
CA ARG A 10 15.92 -15.93 0.60
C ARG A 10 17.04 -15.33 -0.28
N ASN A 11 17.69 -16.16 -1.09
CA ASN A 11 18.61 -15.71 -2.13
C ASN A 11 17.81 -14.93 -3.19
N LEU A 12 17.66 -13.62 -2.99
CA LEU A 12 16.99 -12.71 -3.92
C LEU A 12 17.85 -12.56 -5.18
N LYS A 13 17.26 -12.68 -6.38
CA LYS A 13 17.91 -12.27 -7.63
C LYS A 13 18.39 -10.83 -7.47
N THR A 14 19.70 -10.62 -7.51
CA THR A 14 20.38 -9.36 -7.17
C THR A 14 20.10 -8.19 -8.13
N SER A 15 19.24 -8.33 -9.14
CA SER A 15 18.94 -7.29 -10.14
C SER A 15 17.58 -6.59 -9.98
N LEU A 16 16.58 -7.21 -9.36
CA LEU A 16 15.24 -6.63 -9.29
C LEU A 16 15.15 -5.57 -8.21
N LYS A 17 15.20 -4.29 -8.59
CA LYS A 17 15.04 -3.16 -7.67
C LYS A 17 13.58 -2.70 -7.64
N ILE A 18 12.93 -2.82 -6.50
CA ILE A 18 11.53 -2.42 -6.29
C ILE A 18 11.51 -1.09 -5.52
N GLN A 19 10.76 -0.10 -6.00
CA GLN A 19 10.42 1.08 -5.23
C GLN A 19 8.96 1.04 -4.79
N VAL A 20 8.74 1.06 -3.49
CA VAL A 20 7.43 1.30 -2.88
C VAL A 20 7.32 2.79 -2.60
N VAL A 21 6.37 3.45 -3.25
CA VAL A 21 6.13 4.90 -3.11
C VAL A 21 4.81 5.11 -2.38
N CYS A 22 4.83 5.90 -1.31
CA CYS A 22 3.66 6.16 -0.48
C CYS A 22 3.41 7.66 -0.26
N GLU A 23 2.19 8.00 0.16
CA GLU A 23 1.76 9.40 0.25
C GLU A 23 2.47 10.17 1.37
N GLY A 24 2.41 9.70 2.63
CA GLY A 24 2.86 10.43 3.80
C GLY A 24 3.69 9.61 4.77
N ASP A 25 3.87 10.16 5.98
CA ASP A 25 4.72 9.58 7.03
C ASP A 25 4.07 8.37 7.71
N THR A 26 2.73 8.35 7.80
CA THR A 26 1.97 7.23 8.36
C THR A 26 2.19 5.99 7.50
N GLU A 27 1.95 6.09 6.20
CA GLU A 27 2.14 4.99 5.25
C GLU A 27 3.60 4.56 5.24
N TYR A 28 4.54 5.51 5.18
CA TYR A 28 5.97 5.19 5.21
C TYR A 28 6.33 4.36 6.44
N SER A 29 5.89 4.80 7.62
CA SER A 29 6.22 4.14 8.88
C SER A 29 5.60 2.75 8.96
N TYR A 30 4.34 2.61 8.54
CA TYR A 30 3.68 1.31 8.45
C TYR A 30 4.39 0.37 7.47
N LEU A 31 4.68 0.84 6.26
CA LEU A 31 5.35 0.06 5.22
C LEU A 31 6.75 -0.36 5.63
N TYR A 32 7.50 0.54 6.27
CA TYR A 32 8.83 0.24 6.79
C TYR A 32 8.80 -0.92 7.78
N SER A 33 7.80 -0.99 8.66
CA SER A 33 7.75 -2.05 9.66
C SER A 33 7.47 -3.44 9.07
N ILE A 34 6.66 -3.51 8.01
CA ILE A 34 6.25 -4.78 7.38
C ILE A 34 7.21 -5.22 6.27
N LEU A 35 7.92 -4.29 5.63
CA LEU A 35 8.87 -4.58 4.55
C LEU A 35 10.34 -4.58 5.02
N LYS A 36 10.61 -4.26 6.29
CA LYS A 36 11.97 -4.31 6.85
C LYS A 36 12.62 -5.68 6.58
N GLY A 37 13.83 -5.64 6.03
CA GLY A 37 14.62 -6.84 5.72
C GLY A 37 14.51 -7.34 4.29
N LEU A 38 13.64 -6.75 3.46
CA LEU A 38 13.64 -6.97 2.00
C LEU A 38 14.70 -6.06 1.35
N SER A 39 15.90 -6.60 1.13
CA SER A 39 17.06 -5.80 0.68
C SER A 39 16.91 -5.17 -0.71
N ASN A 40 15.96 -5.65 -1.51
CA ASN A 40 15.70 -5.16 -2.86
C ASN A 40 14.50 -4.21 -2.95
N VAL A 41 13.90 -3.86 -1.81
CA VAL A 41 12.79 -2.91 -1.71
C VAL A 41 13.28 -1.61 -1.09
N ASN A 42 13.10 -0.51 -1.81
CA ASN A 42 13.27 0.84 -1.27
C ASN A 42 11.89 1.48 -1.03
N ILE A 43 11.70 2.11 0.12
CA ILE A 43 10.43 2.77 0.48
C ILE A 43 10.67 4.27 0.47
N LEU A 44 9.74 5.02 -0.11
CA LEU A 44 9.80 6.48 -0.18
C LEU A 44 8.43 7.08 0.11
N SER A 45 8.40 8.13 0.93
CA SER A 45 7.26 9.04 1.03
C SER A 45 7.44 10.21 0.05
N ILE A 46 6.36 10.60 -0.64
CA ILE A 46 6.36 11.83 -1.46
C ILE A 46 5.96 13.09 -0.67
N ASN A 47 5.82 12.97 0.66
CA ASN A 47 5.48 14.04 1.60
C ASN A 47 4.17 14.76 1.22
N GLY A 48 3.12 13.97 1.00
CA GLY A 48 1.79 14.41 0.61
C GLY A 48 1.70 14.92 -0.84
N GLY A 49 0.48 15.23 -1.26
CA GLY A 49 0.18 15.78 -2.58
C GLY A 49 -0.77 14.91 -3.40
N GLY A 50 -1.04 15.29 -4.64
CA GLY A 50 -1.97 14.55 -5.51
C GLY A 50 -1.30 13.43 -6.32
N TYR A 51 -2.12 12.64 -7.01
CA TYR A 51 -1.69 11.55 -7.89
C TYR A 51 -0.66 11.97 -8.96
N GLY A 52 -0.62 13.26 -9.32
CA GLY A 52 0.38 13.83 -10.22
C GLY A 52 1.82 13.76 -9.69
N LYS A 53 2.03 13.92 -8.37
CA LYS A 53 3.38 13.82 -7.78
C LYS A 53 3.95 12.41 -7.91
N PHE A 54 3.13 11.38 -7.71
CA PHE A 54 3.52 9.99 -7.96
C PHE A 54 3.96 9.80 -9.42
N SER A 55 3.21 10.34 -10.37
CA SER A 55 3.55 10.25 -11.80
C SER A 55 4.93 10.86 -12.10
N ASN A 56 5.16 12.10 -11.63
CA ASN A 56 6.45 12.78 -11.82
C ASN A 56 7.61 12.03 -11.18
N HIS A 57 7.38 11.44 -10.00
CA HIS A 57 8.38 10.64 -9.30
C HIS A 57 8.74 9.38 -10.09
N ILE A 58 7.74 8.61 -10.52
CA ILE A 58 7.93 7.38 -11.30
C ILE A 58 8.70 7.67 -12.59
N GLU A 59 8.32 8.72 -13.32
CA GLU A 59 9.00 9.13 -14.55
C GLU A 59 10.48 9.43 -14.28
N LYS A 60 10.77 10.26 -13.27
CA LYS A 60 12.14 10.66 -12.90
C LYS A 60 13.04 9.49 -12.54
N TYR A 61 12.51 8.44 -11.92
CA TYR A 61 13.29 7.32 -11.38
C TYR A 61 13.13 6.01 -12.16
N SER A 62 12.44 6.03 -13.30
CA SER A 62 12.16 4.86 -14.13
C SER A 62 13.41 4.13 -14.64
N SER A 63 14.56 4.81 -14.71
CA SER A 63 15.85 4.19 -15.06
C SER A 63 16.55 3.49 -13.90
N LEU A 64 16.17 3.77 -12.65
CA LEU A 64 16.84 3.24 -11.45
C LEU A 64 16.13 2.01 -10.85
N TYR A 65 14.81 1.93 -11.02
CA TYR A 65 13.99 0.88 -10.44
C TYR A 65 13.30 0.08 -11.54
N SER A 66 13.29 -1.24 -11.36
CA SER A 66 12.62 -2.16 -12.28
C SER A 66 11.11 -2.15 -12.08
N ILE A 67 10.66 -1.96 -10.84
CA ILE A 67 9.25 -2.05 -10.45
C ILE A 67 8.89 -0.91 -9.52
N PHE A 68 7.73 -0.31 -9.77
CA PHE A 68 7.07 0.65 -8.89
C PHE A 68 5.80 0.05 -8.31
N LEU A 69 5.71 0.09 -6.98
CA LEU A 69 4.51 -0.23 -6.22
C LEU A 69 4.04 1.05 -5.51
N VAL A 70 2.82 1.48 -5.76
CA VAL A 70 2.28 2.72 -5.18
C VAL A 70 1.30 2.38 -4.05
N VAL A 71 1.39 3.05 -2.91
CA VAL A 71 0.42 2.96 -1.81
C VAL A 71 -0.17 4.35 -1.58
N VAL A 72 -1.47 4.52 -1.77
CA VAL A 72 -2.09 5.85 -1.74
C VAL A 72 -3.55 5.79 -1.29
N ASP A 73 -4.01 6.90 -0.74
CA ASP A 73 -5.40 7.09 -0.34
C ASP A 73 -6.32 7.40 -1.53
N LEU A 74 -7.58 7.02 -1.38
CA LEU A 74 -8.63 7.15 -2.40
C LEU A 74 -9.48 8.41 -2.20
N ASP A 75 -9.39 9.03 -1.02
CA ASP A 75 -10.14 10.22 -0.59
C ASP A 75 -10.25 11.30 -1.67
N LYS A 76 -9.14 11.70 -2.29
CA LYS A 76 -9.10 12.75 -3.31
C LYS A 76 -9.91 12.35 -4.55
N ALA A 77 -9.78 11.11 -5.00
CA ALA A 77 -10.52 10.59 -6.14
C ALA A 77 -12.02 10.39 -5.83
N GLN A 78 -12.38 10.09 -4.58
CA GLN A 78 -13.78 9.99 -4.13
C GLN A 78 -14.47 11.35 -4.12
N HIS A 79 -13.74 12.42 -3.84
CA HIS A 79 -14.31 13.77 -3.71
C HIS A 79 -14.21 14.63 -4.97
N ARG A 80 -13.26 14.35 -5.88
CA ARG A 80 -12.97 15.22 -7.03
C ARG A 80 -12.76 14.42 -8.31
N ASP A 81 -13.60 14.66 -9.31
CA ASP A 81 -13.49 14.05 -10.65
C ASP A 81 -12.13 14.32 -11.32
N SER A 82 -11.55 15.50 -11.10
CA SER A 82 -10.22 15.84 -11.62
C SER A 82 -9.14 14.94 -11.04
N GLU A 83 -9.21 14.63 -9.75
CA GLU A 83 -8.30 13.72 -9.07
C GLU A 83 -8.55 12.27 -9.49
N CYS A 84 -9.81 11.85 -9.67
CA CYS A 84 -10.14 10.54 -10.23
C CYS A 84 -9.54 10.36 -11.64
N LYS A 85 -9.54 11.40 -12.48
CA LYS A 85 -8.86 11.37 -13.79
C LYS A 85 -7.33 11.24 -13.64
N LEU A 86 -6.73 11.88 -12.63
CA LEU A 86 -5.29 11.76 -12.36
C LEU A 86 -4.93 10.36 -11.84
N LEU A 87 -5.73 9.77 -10.95
CA LEU A 87 -5.57 8.40 -10.48
C LEU A 87 -5.63 7.40 -11.64
N ASN A 88 -6.64 7.51 -12.49
CA ASN A 88 -6.77 6.65 -13.68
C ASN A 88 -5.56 6.77 -14.63
N ARG A 89 -5.01 7.97 -14.78
CA ARG A 89 -3.80 8.21 -15.56
C ARG A 89 -2.58 7.55 -14.91
N LEU A 90 -2.41 7.70 -13.60
CA LEU A 90 -1.34 7.06 -12.84
C LEU A 90 -1.38 5.53 -13.01
N ILE A 91 -2.56 4.93 -12.84
CA ILE A 91 -2.79 3.48 -13.02
C ILE A 91 -2.38 3.03 -14.43
N LYS A 92 -2.85 3.75 -15.46
CA LYS A 92 -2.51 3.45 -16.85
C LYS A 92 -1.01 3.57 -17.12
N ASN A 93 -0.38 4.62 -16.58
CA ASN A 93 1.06 4.87 -16.76
C ASN A 93 1.90 3.77 -16.10
N LEU A 94 1.55 3.36 -14.88
CA LEU A 94 2.21 2.24 -14.18
C LEU A 94 2.17 0.97 -15.04
N ALA A 95 0.99 0.58 -15.52
CA ALA A 95 0.81 -0.62 -16.32
C ALA A 95 1.49 -0.55 -17.70
N THR A 96 1.60 0.64 -18.29
CA THR A 96 2.31 0.86 -19.56
C THR A 96 3.82 0.76 -19.37
N LEU A 97 4.33 1.28 -18.24
CA LEU A 97 5.75 1.24 -17.93
C LEU A 97 6.25 -0.19 -17.71
N ASP A 98 5.51 -0.99 -16.93
CA ASP A 98 5.73 -2.42 -16.77
C ASP A 98 4.43 -3.05 -16.24
N ILE A 99 4.00 -4.17 -16.82
CA ILE A 99 2.76 -4.85 -16.41
C ILE A 99 2.81 -5.30 -14.94
N ARG A 100 4.00 -5.47 -14.37
CA ARG A 100 4.21 -5.88 -12.98
C ARG A 100 4.10 -4.72 -11.99
N ASN A 101 4.11 -3.47 -12.45
CA ASN A 101 3.82 -2.33 -11.59
C ASN A 101 2.39 -2.40 -11.06
N CYS A 102 2.17 -1.88 -9.86
CA CYS A 102 0.89 -2.00 -9.17
C CYS A 102 0.60 -0.80 -8.27
N ILE A 103 -0.67 -0.59 -7.98
CA ILE A 103 -1.14 0.38 -6.98
C ILE A 103 -1.97 -0.34 -5.92
N PHE A 104 -1.80 0.08 -4.67
CA PHE A 104 -2.54 -0.38 -3.52
C PHE A 104 -3.29 0.82 -2.96
N LEU A 105 -4.62 0.74 -2.96
CA LEU A 105 -5.49 1.84 -2.59
C LEU A 105 -6.06 1.60 -1.20
N ASN A 106 -6.16 2.65 -0.40
CA ASN A 106 -6.94 2.66 0.83
C ASN A 106 -8.09 3.65 0.67
N GLY A 107 -9.31 3.20 0.86
CA GLY A 107 -10.53 4.00 0.77
C GLY A 107 -11.24 4.05 2.12
N PRO A 108 -11.48 5.24 2.71
CA PRO A 108 -11.05 6.55 2.21
C PRO A 108 -9.52 6.77 2.29
N ASP A 109 -8.89 6.31 3.37
CA ASP A 109 -7.49 6.60 3.71
C ASP A 109 -6.80 5.44 4.42
N ILE A 110 -5.51 5.58 4.72
CA ILE A 110 -4.73 4.58 5.46
C ILE A 110 -5.32 4.26 6.83
N GLU A 111 -6.02 5.20 7.48
CA GLU A 111 -6.64 4.95 8.79
C GLU A 111 -7.72 3.87 8.72
N TYR A 112 -8.46 3.74 7.63
CA TYR A 112 -9.35 2.59 7.45
C TYR A 112 -8.59 1.25 7.51
N TRP A 113 -7.42 1.18 6.88
CA TRP A 113 -6.58 -0.01 6.95
C TRP A 113 -6.07 -0.27 8.39
N ILE A 114 -5.64 0.78 9.09
CA ILE A 114 -5.20 0.68 10.50
C ILE A 114 -6.33 0.22 11.42
N ALA A 115 -7.54 0.72 11.22
CA ALA A 115 -8.73 0.30 11.94
C ALA A 115 -9.05 -1.19 11.69
N CYS A 116 -8.92 -1.63 10.43
CA CYS A 116 -9.02 -3.06 10.09
C CYS A 116 -7.94 -3.89 10.80
N CYS A 117 -6.70 -3.41 10.93
CA CYS A 117 -5.62 -4.15 11.61
C CYS A 117 -5.93 -4.48 13.07
N ILE A 118 -6.78 -3.70 13.74
CA ILE A 118 -7.16 -3.92 15.15
C ILE A 118 -8.57 -4.51 15.30
N GLY A 119 -9.18 -4.96 14.20
CA GLY A 119 -10.51 -5.58 14.19
C GLY A 119 -11.66 -4.59 14.39
N ARG A 120 -11.43 -3.29 14.13
CA ARG A 120 -12.42 -2.23 14.29
C ARG A 120 -12.64 -1.47 12.98
N PRO A 121 -13.11 -2.13 11.90
CA PRO A 121 -13.20 -1.53 10.57
C PRO A 121 -14.16 -0.34 10.48
N ASN A 122 -14.98 -0.09 11.52
CA ASN A 122 -15.92 1.03 11.54
C ASN A 122 -15.37 2.28 12.21
N ASP A 123 -14.28 2.16 12.97
CA ASP A 123 -13.73 3.29 13.73
C ASP A 123 -13.31 4.43 12.80
N THR A 124 -13.61 5.63 13.26
CA THR A 124 -13.21 6.92 12.73
C THR A 124 -11.83 7.32 13.26
N LEU A 125 -11.22 8.35 12.68
CA LEU A 125 -9.98 8.92 13.21
C LEU A 125 -10.11 9.35 14.68
N THR A 126 -11.27 9.85 15.09
CA THR A 126 -11.54 10.24 16.48
C THR A 126 -11.48 9.03 17.41
N GLU A 127 -12.21 7.96 17.10
CA GLU A 127 -12.23 6.72 17.90
C GLU A 127 -10.83 6.08 17.95
N LEU A 128 -10.09 6.08 16.84
CA LEU A 128 -8.70 5.63 16.83
C LEU A 128 -7.83 6.50 17.75
N SER A 129 -8.01 7.81 17.74
CA SER A 129 -7.25 8.74 18.57
C SER A 129 -7.51 8.53 20.06
N GLU A 130 -8.75 8.22 20.45
CA GLU A 130 -9.13 7.86 21.83
C GLU A 130 -8.44 6.57 22.30
N LEU A 131 -8.11 5.66 21.37
CA LEU A 131 -7.32 4.45 21.62
C LEU A 131 -5.80 4.71 21.63
N GLY A 132 -5.38 5.96 21.47
CA GLY A 132 -3.98 6.39 21.45
C GLY A 132 -3.33 6.36 20.06
N TYR A 133 -4.11 6.32 18.98
CA TYR A 133 -3.56 6.50 17.63
C TYR A 133 -3.09 7.94 17.42
N VAL A 134 -1.89 8.08 16.87
CA VAL A 134 -1.33 9.37 16.43
C VAL A 134 -0.74 9.15 15.04
N LYS A 135 -1.14 10.01 14.08
CA LYS A 135 -0.65 9.97 12.70
C LYS A 135 0.88 10.16 12.66
N GLY A 136 1.51 9.58 11.64
CA GLY A 136 2.95 9.64 11.42
C GLY A 136 3.68 8.41 11.95
N ASN A 137 4.82 8.63 12.59
CA ASN A 137 5.77 7.55 12.89
C ASN A 137 5.39 6.61 14.05
N THR A 138 4.31 6.91 14.77
CA THR A 138 3.82 6.14 15.91
C THR A 138 2.84 5.02 15.55
N VAL A 139 2.42 4.90 14.28
CA VAL A 139 1.45 3.90 13.83
C VAL A 139 1.81 2.47 14.24
N ASN A 140 3.09 2.10 14.19
CA ASN A 140 3.53 0.76 14.57
C ASN A 140 3.47 0.51 16.08
N THR A 141 3.75 1.54 16.88
CA THR A 141 3.60 1.46 18.34
C THR A 141 2.14 1.28 18.70
N PHE A 142 1.25 2.05 18.06
CA PHE A 142 -0.19 1.89 18.22
C PHE A 142 -0.65 0.47 17.87
N LEU A 143 -0.29 -0.04 16.69
CA LEU A 143 -0.65 -1.39 16.27
C LEU A 143 -0.14 -2.45 17.25
N ASN A 144 1.10 -2.34 17.73
CA ASN A 144 1.63 -3.28 18.72
C ASN A 144 0.84 -3.24 20.04
N ASN A 145 0.49 -2.06 20.54
CA ASN A 145 -0.27 -1.89 21.78
C ASN A 145 -1.70 -2.42 21.66
N GLN A 146 -2.30 -2.32 20.47
CA GLN A 146 -3.64 -2.82 20.17
C GLN A 146 -3.64 -4.27 19.65
N HIS A 147 -2.49 -4.97 19.69
CA HIS A 147 -2.32 -6.32 19.14
C HIS A 147 -2.77 -6.46 17.67
N GLY A 148 -2.64 -5.38 16.90
CA GLY A 148 -3.06 -5.31 15.51
C GLY A 148 -2.14 -6.07 14.57
N SER A 149 -2.70 -6.59 13.47
CA SER A 149 -1.92 -7.34 12.48
C SER A 149 -2.53 -7.27 11.07
N ILE A 150 -1.72 -7.62 10.06
CA ILE A 150 -2.20 -7.81 8.69
C ILE A 150 -3.25 -8.92 8.61
N ASP A 151 -3.10 -9.99 9.40
CA ASP A 151 -4.02 -11.13 9.35
C ASP A 151 -5.39 -10.77 9.92
N ILE A 152 -5.44 -9.92 10.95
CA ILE A 152 -6.70 -9.33 11.42
C ILE A 152 -7.26 -8.42 10.33
N ALA A 153 -6.45 -7.52 9.73
CA ALA A 153 -6.94 -6.63 8.68
C ALA A 153 -7.60 -7.38 7.52
N LYS A 154 -7.00 -8.48 7.06
CA LYS A 154 -7.54 -9.32 5.98
C LYS A 154 -8.90 -9.95 6.28
N GLN A 155 -9.26 -10.11 7.56
CA GLN A 155 -10.57 -10.63 7.96
C GLN A 155 -11.67 -9.56 7.92
N HIS A 156 -11.29 -8.28 8.00
CA HIS A 156 -12.22 -7.17 8.16
C HIS A 156 -12.28 -6.23 6.94
N VAL A 157 -11.20 -6.15 6.17
CA VAL A 157 -11.10 -5.25 5.02
C VAL A 157 -12.04 -5.68 3.90
N ASN A 158 -12.70 -4.71 3.27
CA ASN A 158 -13.36 -4.96 1.99
C ASN A 158 -12.30 -5.05 0.87
N SER A 159 -12.05 -6.27 0.40
CA SER A 159 -11.10 -6.57 -0.67
C SER A 159 -11.74 -7.14 -1.93
N THR A 160 -13.07 -7.30 -1.96
CA THR A 160 -13.80 -7.91 -3.08
C THR A 160 -14.53 -6.88 -3.93
N ARG A 161 -15.01 -5.80 -3.33
CA ARG A 161 -15.67 -4.68 -4.02
C ARG A 161 -14.72 -3.49 -4.03
N VAL A 162 -13.73 -3.55 -4.92
CA VAL A 162 -12.61 -2.61 -4.98
C VAL A 162 -12.58 -1.87 -6.30
N TYR A 163 -12.25 -0.58 -6.26
CA TYR A 163 -12.13 0.30 -7.43
C TYR A 163 -11.05 -0.18 -8.40
N TYR A 164 -9.92 -0.63 -7.88
CA TYR A 164 -8.79 -1.16 -8.65
C TYR A 164 -8.50 -2.59 -8.21
N SER A 165 -8.39 -3.50 -9.18
CA SER A 165 -7.95 -4.87 -8.92
C SER A 165 -6.84 -5.27 -9.86
N LYS A 166 -5.80 -5.88 -9.31
CA LYS A 166 -4.76 -6.57 -10.07
C LYS A 166 -4.36 -7.83 -9.28
N PRO A 167 -4.86 -9.01 -9.65
CA PRO A 167 -4.82 -10.19 -8.79
C PRO A 167 -3.41 -10.79 -8.63
N ASN A 168 -2.55 -10.64 -9.64
CA ASN A 168 -1.17 -11.13 -9.63
C ASN A 168 -0.26 -10.30 -10.54
N VAL A 169 1.05 -10.58 -10.51
CA VAL A 169 2.09 -9.76 -11.16
C VAL A 169 1.96 -9.65 -12.68
N ASP A 170 1.42 -10.67 -13.36
CA ASP A 170 1.34 -10.70 -14.83
C ASP A 170 -0.07 -10.40 -15.38
N CYS A 171 -1.06 -10.25 -14.50
CA CYS A 171 -2.41 -9.91 -14.90
C CYS A 171 -2.56 -8.43 -15.27
N LYS A 172 -3.45 -8.17 -16.22
CA LYS A 172 -3.99 -6.83 -16.47
C LYS A 172 -4.82 -6.37 -15.27
N TYR A 173 -4.84 -5.06 -15.04
CA TYR A 173 -5.68 -4.47 -14.01
C TYR A 173 -7.14 -4.32 -14.48
N GLY A 174 -8.06 -4.31 -13.53
CA GLY A 174 -9.46 -3.91 -13.70
C GLY A 174 -9.78 -2.60 -12.96
N LEU A 175 -10.74 -1.84 -13.49
CA LEU A 175 -11.28 -0.63 -12.88
C LEU A 175 -12.81 -0.76 -12.74
N TYR A 176 -13.31 -0.64 -11.51
CA TYR A 176 -14.72 -0.83 -11.16
C TYR A 176 -15.25 0.46 -10.52
N LYS A 177 -15.77 1.35 -11.37
CA LYS A 177 -16.17 2.71 -10.96
C LYS A 177 -17.28 2.72 -9.92
N GLU A 178 -18.16 1.72 -9.97
CA GLU A 178 -19.22 1.49 -9.01
C GLU A 178 -18.71 1.33 -7.57
N PHE A 179 -17.46 0.89 -7.39
CA PHE A 179 -16.84 0.69 -6.08
C PHE A 179 -15.93 1.85 -5.65
N LEU A 180 -15.88 2.96 -6.40
CA LEU A 180 -15.02 4.11 -6.07
C LEU A 180 -15.27 4.63 -4.65
N ASN A 181 -16.55 4.71 -4.25
CA ASN A 181 -16.97 5.31 -2.98
C ASN A 181 -17.10 4.30 -1.83
N GLU A 182 -16.70 3.04 -2.04
CA GLU A 182 -16.70 2.04 -0.96
C GLU A 182 -15.48 2.19 -0.06
N ARG A 183 -15.69 1.94 1.24
CA ARG A 183 -14.56 1.64 2.14
C ARG A 183 -13.91 0.36 1.63
N GLN A 184 -12.61 0.43 1.38
CA GLN A 184 -11.87 -0.64 0.73
C GLN A 184 -10.38 -0.53 1.05
N SER A 185 -9.67 -1.64 1.00
CA SER A 185 -8.21 -1.56 0.88
C SER A 185 -7.66 -2.78 0.19
N THR A 186 -6.70 -2.56 -0.70
CA THR A 186 -5.94 -3.64 -1.35
C THR A 186 -4.57 -3.86 -0.72
N LEU A 187 -4.24 -3.13 0.36
CA LEU A 187 -2.91 -3.17 0.99
C LEU A 187 -2.53 -4.54 1.56
N GLY A 188 -3.53 -5.37 1.91
CA GLY A 188 -3.31 -6.77 2.31
C GLY A 188 -2.66 -7.64 1.24
N ASN A 189 -2.69 -7.22 -0.03
CA ASN A 189 -2.07 -7.91 -1.16
C ASN A 189 -0.61 -7.50 -1.40
N LEU A 190 -0.11 -6.43 -0.76
CA LEU A 190 1.23 -5.90 -1.03
C LEU A 190 2.34 -6.92 -0.78
N LEU A 191 2.38 -7.53 0.40
CA LEU A 191 3.44 -8.47 0.75
C LEU A 191 3.39 -9.75 -0.13
N PRO A 192 2.23 -10.41 -0.34
CA PRO A 192 2.10 -11.50 -1.30
C PRO A 192 2.58 -11.12 -2.71
N TYR A 193 2.26 -9.91 -3.16
CA TYR A 193 2.65 -9.41 -4.48
C TYR A 193 4.18 -9.23 -4.59
N ILE A 194 4.83 -8.67 -3.56
CA ILE A 194 6.31 -8.59 -3.52
C ILE A 194 6.95 -9.99 -3.47
N GLU A 195 6.34 -10.94 -2.76
CA GLU A 195 6.82 -12.33 -2.73
C GLU A 195 6.68 -13.03 -4.09
N GLU A 196 5.66 -12.71 -4.87
CA GLU A 196 5.50 -13.18 -6.25
C GLU A 196 6.56 -12.56 -7.17
N LEU A 197 6.75 -11.23 -7.12
CA LEU A 197 7.79 -10.53 -7.90
C LEU A 197 9.20 -11.12 -7.71
N ASN A 198 9.51 -11.56 -6.49
CA ASN A 198 10.81 -12.14 -6.16
C ASN A 198 10.96 -13.62 -6.55
N ARG A 199 9.86 -14.29 -6.93
CA ARG A 199 9.88 -15.68 -7.45
C ARG A 199 10.02 -15.72 -8.97
N SER A 200 9.52 -14.71 -9.66
CA SER A 200 9.60 -14.54 -11.13
C SER A 200 11.03 -14.38 -11.65
#